data_AF-A0A225V8V7-F1
#
_entry.id   AF-A0A225V8V7-F1
#
_cell.length_a   1.000
_cell.length_b   1.000
_cell.length_c   1.000
_cell.angle_alpha   90.00
_cell.angle_beta   90.00
_cell.angle_gamma   90.00
#
_symmetry.space_group_name_H-M   'P 1'
#
loop_
_entity.id
_entity.type
_entity.pdbx_description
1 polymer ?
#
loop_
_entity_poly.entity_id
_entity_poly.type
_entity_poly.pdbx_seq_one_letter_code
_entity_poly.pdbx_strand_id
1 'polypeptide(L)'
;MAELWASYKQWADTQETLFLDWADPSGQYKLSPMQNLPGADFATAFAICVAYVSFVVIGTLVMKAGVPAIKTSPLQFLYNPLQVVLCSYMCMEAGILAYRNGYSATPCNAFNAEKPVMGNVMYMFYLSKILDFFDTIFIILGKKWKQLSFLHVYHHLTIFAIYFMNFRVA
;
A
#
# COMPACT_ATOMS: atom_id res chain seq x y z
N MET A 1 26.17 -4.31 -2.66
CA MET A 1 24.83 -3.91 -2.17
C MET A 1 24.26 -2.72 -2.94
N ALA A 2 24.98 -1.59 -3.04
CA ALA A 2 24.50 -0.42 -3.80
C ALA A 2 24.28 -0.69 -5.29
N GLU A 3 25.20 -1.42 -5.95
CA GLU A 3 25.07 -1.79 -7.36
C GLU A 3 23.88 -2.72 -7.64
N LEU A 4 23.65 -3.70 -6.75
CA LEU A 4 22.50 -4.60 -6.84
C LEU A 4 21.19 -3.81 -6.76
N TRP A 5 21.11 -2.85 -5.84
CA TRP A 5 19.95 -1.99 -5.69
C TRP A 5 19.72 -1.10 -6.91
N ALA A 6 20.80 -0.53 -7.48
CA ALA A 6 20.71 0.27 -8.69
C ALA A 6 20.22 -0.56 -9.90
N SER A 7 20.76 -1.77 -10.08
CA SER A 7 20.32 -2.70 -11.13
C SER A 7 18.85 -3.10 -10.97
N TYR A 8 18.44 -3.40 -9.73
CA TYR A 8 17.04 -3.70 -9.43
C TYR A 8 16.11 -2.53 -9.74
N LYS A 9 16.48 -1.31 -9.32
CA LYS A 9 15.71 -0.10 -9.63
C LYS A 9 15.55 0.10 -11.13
N GLN A 10 16.64 -0.01 -11.89
CA GLN A 10 16.59 0.13 -13.34
C GLN A 10 15.65 -0.90 -13.99
N TRP A 11 15.68 -2.15 -13.54
CA TRP A 11 14.74 -3.16 -13.99
C TRP A 11 13.30 -2.80 -13.64
N ALA A 12 13.05 -2.38 -12.39
CA ALA A 12 11.73 -2.02 -11.89
C ALA A 12 11.14 -0.82 -12.64
N ASP A 13 11.93 0.22 -12.90
CA ASP A 13 11.52 1.40 -13.68
C ASP A 13 11.14 1.02 -15.12
N THR A 14 11.85 0.05 -15.70
CA THR A 14 11.51 -0.50 -17.03
C THR A 14 10.15 -1.22 -16.98
N GLN A 15 9.90 -2.03 -15.95
CA GLN A 15 8.62 -2.72 -15.80
C GLN A 15 7.46 -1.74 -15.54
N GLU A 16 7.70 -0.71 -14.74
CA GLU A 16 6.72 0.35 -14.50
C GLU A 16 6.31 1.01 -15.81
N THR A 17 7.29 1.41 -16.63
CA THR A 17 7.03 2.04 -17.93
C THR A 17 6.21 1.13 -18.83
N LEU A 18 6.61 -0.14 -18.98
CA LEU A 18 5.85 -1.12 -19.77
C LEU A 18 4.42 -1.30 -19.27
N PHE A 19 4.23 -1.32 -17.95
CA PHE A 19 2.91 -1.46 -17.36
C PHE A 19 2.04 -0.22 -17.60
N LEU A 20 2.60 0.98 -17.42
CA LEU A 20 1.89 2.24 -17.63
C LEU A 20 1.53 2.45 -19.11
N ASP A 21 2.44 2.14 -20.02
CA ASP A 21 2.20 2.17 -21.47
C ASP A 21 1.11 1.18 -21.90
N TRP A 22 1.06 0.00 -21.26
CA TRP A 22 -0.02 -0.96 -21.50
C TRP A 22 -1.36 -0.49 -20.91
N ALA A 23 -1.35 0.09 -19.71
CA ALA A 23 -2.55 0.53 -18.99
C ALA A 23 -3.19 1.77 -19.62
N ASP A 24 -2.37 2.70 -20.11
CA ASP A 24 -2.80 3.86 -20.87
C ASP A 24 -1.95 4.04 -22.14
N PRO A 25 -2.31 3.33 -23.23
CA PRO A 25 -1.61 3.44 -24.52
C PRO A 25 -1.67 4.85 -25.14
N SER A 26 -2.55 5.72 -24.63
CA SER A 26 -2.67 7.10 -25.13
C SER A 26 -1.66 8.06 -24.49
N GLY A 27 -0.94 7.62 -23.46
CA GLY A 27 0.10 8.39 -22.77
C GLY A 27 -0.42 9.66 -22.11
N GLN A 28 -1.69 9.67 -21.70
CA GLN A 28 -2.34 10.81 -21.07
C GLN A 28 -2.16 10.84 -19.55
N TYR A 29 -1.78 9.71 -18.95
CA TYR A 29 -1.44 9.65 -17.54
C TYR A 29 -0.31 10.63 -17.22
N LYS A 30 -0.36 11.22 -16.03
CA LYS A 30 0.70 12.08 -15.51
C LYS A 30 1.18 11.48 -14.20
N LEU A 31 2.49 11.38 -14.03
CA LEU A 31 3.08 10.95 -12.76
C LEU A 31 2.80 12.00 -11.70
N SER A 32 2.50 11.53 -10.48
CA SER A 32 2.18 12.39 -9.37
C SER A 32 3.31 13.39 -9.06
N PRO A 33 3.00 14.64 -8.71
CA PRO A 33 4.01 15.58 -8.22
C PRO A 33 4.74 15.07 -6.96
N MET A 34 4.14 14.11 -6.24
CA MET A 34 4.70 13.49 -5.03
C MET A 34 5.48 12.19 -5.29
N GLN A 35 5.74 11.86 -6.55
CA GLN A 35 6.43 10.63 -6.97
C GLN A 35 7.84 10.42 -6.37
N ASN A 36 8.46 11.48 -5.86
CA ASN A 36 9.80 11.46 -5.26
C ASN A 36 9.78 11.27 -3.73
N LEU A 37 8.59 11.14 -3.13
CA LEU A 37 8.48 10.87 -1.69
C LEU A 37 9.02 9.47 -1.34
N PRO A 38 9.44 9.23 -0.09
CA PRO A 38 10.00 7.95 0.32
C PRO A 38 9.05 6.77 0.07
N GLY A 39 9.47 5.80 -0.73
CA GLY A 39 8.65 4.63 -1.07
C GLY A 39 7.53 4.92 -2.09
N ALA A 40 7.57 6.06 -2.78
CA ALA A 40 6.70 6.40 -3.90
C ALA A 40 7.17 5.84 -5.25
N ASP A 41 8.29 5.12 -5.29
CA ASP A 41 8.83 4.48 -6.49
C ASP A 41 8.37 3.02 -6.63
N PHE A 42 8.20 2.58 -7.88
CA PHE A 42 7.71 1.24 -8.20
C PHE A 42 8.62 0.13 -7.65
N ALA A 43 9.94 0.33 -7.67
CA ALA A 43 10.89 -0.64 -7.14
C ALA A 43 10.64 -0.89 -5.64
N THR A 44 10.49 0.16 -4.85
CA THR A 44 10.18 0.01 -3.42
C THR A 44 8.83 -0.68 -3.20
N ALA A 45 7.77 -0.26 -3.91
CA ALA A 45 6.45 -0.87 -3.77
C ALA A 45 6.44 -2.36 -4.16
N PHE A 46 7.10 -2.72 -5.27
CA PHE A 46 7.23 -4.10 -5.71
C PHE A 46 8.03 -4.95 -4.71
N ALA A 47 9.14 -4.43 -4.19
CA ALA A 47 9.92 -5.10 -3.16
C ALA A 47 9.09 -5.38 -1.90
N ILE A 48 8.24 -4.42 -1.49
CA ILE A 48 7.31 -4.59 -0.37
C ILE A 48 6.29 -5.70 -0.65
N CYS A 49 5.71 -5.76 -1.84
CA CYS A 49 4.80 -6.85 -2.25
C CYS A 49 5.48 -8.21 -2.18
N VAL A 50 6.68 -8.34 -2.74
CA VAL A 50 7.45 -9.59 -2.71
C VAL A 50 7.81 -9.97 -1.28
N ALA A 51 8.22 -9.01 -0.45
CA ALA A 51 8.53 -9.24 0.96
C ALA A 51 7.29 -9.71 1.74
N TYR A 52 6.13 -9.11 1.51
CA TYR A 52 4.86 -9.51 2.12
C TYR A 52 4.50 -10.96 1.76
N VAL A 53 4.50 -11.31 0.48
CA VAL A 53 4.17 -12.68 0.04
C VAL A 53 5.20 -13.68 0.56
N SER A 54 6.48 -13.34 0.52
CA SER A 54 7.57 -14.17 1.06
C SER A 54 7.37 -14.41 2.56
N PHE A 55 7.03 -13.37 3.32
CA PHE A 55 6.71 -13.49 4.74
C PHE A 55 5.50 -14.39 4.98
N VAL A 56 4.43 -14.24 4.19
CA VAL A 56 3.24 -15.09 4.33
C VAL A 56 3.59 -16.56 4.12
N VAL A 57 4.34 -16.88 3.07
CA VAL A 57 4.74 -18.26 2.74
C VAL A 57 5.71 -18.81 3.79
N ILE A 58 6.86 -18.14 3.98
CA ILE A 58 7.93 -18.61 4.86
C ILE A 58 7.46 -18.61 6.31
N GLY A 59 6.83 -17.52 6.77
CA GLY A 59 6.30 -17.40 8.12
C GLY A 59 5.26 -18.47 8.42
N THR A 60 4.36 -18.78 7.48
CA THR A 60 3.41 -19.88 7.66
C THR A 60 4.11 -21.23 7.76
N LEU A 61 5.10 -21.52 6.91
CA LEU A 61 5.86 -22.77 6.95
C LEU A 61 6.62 -22.93 8.28
N VAL A 62 7.33 -21.88 8.71
CA VAL A 62 8.09 -21.88 9.97
C VAL A 62 7.18 -22.09 11.18
N MET A 63 6.06 -21.37 11.25
CA MET A 63 5.12 -21.50 12.36
C MET A 63 4.38 -22.85 12.38
N LYS A 64 4.20 -23.49 11.20
CA LYS A 64 3.69 -24.87 11.09
C LYS A 64 4.75 -25.92 11.42
N ALA A 65 6.03 -25.63 11.21
CA ALA A 65 7.15 -26.54 11.49
C ALA A 65 7.44 -26.73 12.99
N GLY A 66 6.78 -25.99 13.88
CA GLY A 66 6.81 -26.25 15.34
C GLY A 66 7.16 -25.06 16.21
N VAL A 67 7.49 -23.90 15.63
CA VAL A 67 7.77 -22.67 16.41
C VAL A 67 6.56 -22.31 17.28
N PRO A 68 6.70 -22.04 18.58
CA PRO A 68 5.57 -21.71 19.45
C PRO A 68 4.87 -20.41 19.02
N ALA A 69 3.57 -20.32 19.31
CA ALA A 69 2.82 -19.08 19.03
C ALA A 69 3.37 -17.93 19.88
N ILE A 70 3.54 -16.76 19.26
CA ILE A 70 4.01 -15.55 19.93
C ILE A 70 2.79 -14.77 20.42
N LYS A 71 2.80 -14.37 21.69
CA LYS A 71 1.72 -13.56 22.28
C LYS A 71 1.85 -12.10 21.79
N THR A 72 1.14 -11.77 20.73
CA THR A 72 1.14 -10.43 20.10
C THR A 72 0.14 -9.45 20.72
N SER A 73 -0.68 -9.87 21.69
CA SER A 73 -1.75 -9.04 22.28
C SER A 73 -1.30 -7.64 22.77
N PRO A 74 -0.15 -7.47 23.44
CA PRO A 74 0.30 -6.13 23.87
C PRO A 74 0.59 -5.20 22.68
N LEU A 75 1.20 -5.74 21.62
CA LEU A 75 1.44 -4.97 20.39
C LEU A 75 0.12 -4.63 19.70
N GLN A 76 -0.82 -5.57 19.64
CA GLN A 76 -2.14 -5.34 19.05
C GLN A 76 -2.95 -4.27 19.82
N PHE A 77 -2.79 -4.19 21.14
CA PHE A 77 -3.44 -3.18 21.97
C PHE A 77 -2.98 -1.75 21.65
N LEU A 78 -1.73 -1.58 21.21
CA LEU A 78 -1.21 -0.29 20.73
C LEU A 78 -1.54 -0.07 19.25
N TYR A 79 -1.34 -1.09 18.42
CA TYR A 79 -1.51 -1.02 16.98
C TYR A 79 -2.96 -0.73 16.55
N ASN A 80 -3.96 -1.41 17.15
CA ASN A 80 -5.36 -1.25 16.74
C ASN A 80 -5.86 0.20 16.93
N PRO A 81 -5.66 0.86 18.10
CA PRO A 81 -6.02 2.26 18.26
C PRO A 81 -5.27 3.21 17.31
N LEU A 82 -3.98 2.95 17.05
CA LEU A 82 -3.21 3.76 16.10
C LEU A 82 -3.81 3.69 14.69
N GLN A 83 -4.21 2.50 14.25
CA GLN A 83 -4.92 2.34 12.98
C GLN A 83 -6.26 3.09 12.96
N VAL A 84 -7.06 2.99 14.04
CA VAL A 84 -8.33 3.71 14.13
C VAL A 84 -8.12 5.22 14.01
N VAL A 85 -7.13 5.78 14.72
CA VAL A 85 -6.81 7.21 14.66
C VAL A 85 -6.35 7.61 13.25
N LEU A 86 -5.44 6.84 12.65
CA LEU A 86 -4.92 7.14 11.30
C LEU A 86 -6.04 7.09 10.24
N CYS A 87 -6.87 6.04 10.25
CA CYS A 87 -7.99 5.90 9.34
C CYS A 87 -9.05 6.99 9.54
N SER A 88 -9.34 7.36 10.79
CA SER A 88 -10.25 8.46 11.11
C SER A 88 -9.72 9.80 10.58
N TYR A 89 -8.42 10.06 10.77
CA TYR A 89 -7.76 11.26 10.26
C TYR A 89 -7.86 11.34 8.73
N MET A 90 -7.47 10.29 8.01
CA MET A 90 -7.53 10.29 6.54
C MET A 90 -8.96 10.47 6.01
N CYS A 91 -9.95 9.87 6.66
CA CYS A 91 -11.36 10.02 6.31
C CYS A 91 -11.83 11.48 6.52
N MET A 92 -11.52 12.07 7.66
CA MET A 92 -11.86 13.46 7.95
C MET A 92 -11.17 14.43 6.98
N GLU A 93 -9.88 14.27 6.72
CA GLU A 93 -9.13 15.11 5.78
C GLU A 93 -9.69 15.00 4.36
N ALA A 94 -9.96 13.79 3.88
CA ALA A 94 -10.60 13.60 2.57
C ALA A 94 -11.95 14.32 2.49
N GLY A 95 -12.79 14.22 3.53
CA GLY A 95 -14.08 14.91 3.59
C GLY A 95 -13.94 16.44 3.61
N ILE A 96 -13.01 16.97 4.41
CA ILE A 96 -12.73 18.41 4.50
C ILE A 96 -12.21 18.95 3.17
N LEU A 97 -11.28 18.24 2.52
CA LEU A 97 -10.73 18.62 1.22
C LEU A 97 -11.81 18.60 0.13
N ALA A 98 -12.66 17.57 0.12
CA ALA A 98 -13.77 17.46 -0.83
C ALA A 98 -14.74 18.64 -0.67
N TYR A 99 -15.13 18.96 0.58
CA TYR A 99 -16.01 20.09 0.87
C TYR A 99 -15.40 21.43 0.46
N ARG A 100 -14.14 21.69 0.85
CA ARG A 100 -13.45 22.96 0.56
C ARG A 100 -13.22 23.20 -0.93
N ASN A 101 -13.13 22.13 -1.72
CA ASN A 101 -12.89 22.22 -3.17
C ASN A 101 -14.15 21.96 -4.01
N GLY A 102 -15.33 21.92 -3.37
CA GLY A 102 -16.61 21.83 -4.08
C GLY A 102 -16.82 20.51 -4.82
N TYR A 103 -16.26 19.41 -4.33
CA TYR A 103 -16.44 18.10 -4.96
C TYR A 103 -17.90 17.64 -4.82
N SER A 104 -18.45 17.12 -5.91
CA SER A 104 -19.76 16.49 -5.94
C SER A 104 -19.67 15.04 -5.45
N ALA A 105 -20.77 14.51 -4.92
CA ALA A 105 -20.92 13.08 -4.64
C ALA A 105 -21.11 12.24 -5.93
N THR A 106 -21.32 12.89 -7.08
CA THR A 106 -21.41 12.22 -8.38
C THR A 106 -20.02 11.84 -8.90
N PRO A 107 -19.93 10.81 -9.77
CA PRO A 107 -18.69 10.52 -10.49
C PRO A 107 -18.18 11.72 -11.29
N CYS A 108 -16.91 11.63 -11.72
CA CYS A 108 -16.27 12.59 -12.62
C CYS A 108 -16.02 13.99 -12.02
N ASN A 109 -15.65 14.07 -10.74
CA ASN A 109 -15.07 15.30 -10.20
C ASN A 109 -13.82 15.71 -10.99
N ALA A 110 -13.65 17.02 -11.23
CA ALA A 110 -12.50 17.53 -11.95
C ALA A 110 -11.21 17.21 -11.20
N PHE A 111 -10.24 16.65 -11.93
CA PHE A 111 -8.94 16.26 -11.41
C PHE A 111 -7.83 17.07 -12.08
N ASN A 112 -6.90 17.60 -11.28
CA ASN A 112 -5.74 18.34 -11.75
C ASN A 112 -4.47 17.61 -11.30
N ALA A 113 -3.82 16.93 -12.24
CA ALA A 113 -2.62 16.15 -11.98
C ALA A 113 -1.39 16.99 -11.58
N GLU A 114 -1.35 18.28 -11.94
CA GLU A 114 -0.22 19.15 -11.59
C GLU A 114 -0.32 19.64 -10.14
N LYS A 115 -1.55 19.79 -9.64
CA LYS A 115 -1.84 20.23 -8.26
C LYS A 115 -2.97 19.40 -7.67
N PRO A 116 -2.72 18.10 -7.37
CA PRO A 116 -3.76 17.21 -6.88
C PRO A 116 -4.13 17.57 -5.44
N VAL A 117 -5.36 18.04 -5.25
CA VAL A 117 -5.92 18.42 -3.94
C VAL A 117 -5.84 17.26 -2.93
N MET A 118 -6.16 16.05 -3.38
CA MET A 118 -6.18 14.84 -2.55
C MET A 118 -4.81 14.16 -2.42
N GLY A 119 -3.77 14.72 -3.03
CA GLY A 119 -2.49 14.06 -3.20
C GLY A 119 -1.84 13.57 -1.90
N ASN A 120 -1.76 14.43 -0.90
CA ASN A 120 -1.17 14.09 0.40
C ASN A 120 -1.97 13.01 1.14
N VAL A 121 -3.30 13.07 1.09
CA VAL A 121 -4.17 12.06 1.70
C VAL A 121 -4.05 10.73 0.97
N MET A 122 -3.93 10.75 -0.36
CA MET A 122 -3.73 9.55 -1.17
C MET A 122 -2.38 8.88 -0.86
N TYR A 123 -1.31 9.67 -0.72
CA TYR A 123 0.00 9.17 -0.31
C TYR A 123 -0.04 8.55 1.09
N MET A 124 -0.66 9.22 2.06
CA MET A 124 -0.83 8.69 3.41
C MET A 124 -1.66 7.41 3.42
N PHE A 125 -2.73 7.37 2.61
CA PHE A 125 -3.57 6.19 2.48
C PHE A 125 -2.80 5.01 1.90
N TYR A 126 -2.02 5.23 0.83
CA TYR A 126 -1.10 4.24 0.28
C TYR A 126 -0.14 3.69 1.35
N LEU A 127 0.56 4.56 2.07
CA LEU A 127 1.49 4.13 3.13
C LEU A 127 0.79 3.37 4.26
N SER A 128 -0.44 3.75 4.61
CA SER A 128 -1.21 3.06 5.66
C SER A 128 -1.48 1.60 5.30
N LYS A 129 -1.52 1.23 4.02
CA LYS A 129 -1.72 -0.16 3.59
C LYS A 129 -0.52 -1.05 3.97
N ILE A 130 0.68 -0.48 4.13
CA ILE A 130 1.84 -1.20 4.70
C ILE A 130 1.58 -1.55 6.17
N LEU A 131 0.93 -0.65 6.92
CA LEU A 131 0.54 -0.93 8.30
C LEU A 131 -0.47 -2.08 8.36
N ASP A 132 -1.41 -2.14 7.42
CA ASP A 132 -2.39 -3.24 7.34
C ASP A 132 -1.72 -4.62 7.15
N PHE A 133 -0.49 -4.70 6.63
CA PHE A 133 0.25 -5.97 6.57
C PHE A 133 0.59 -6.55 7.95
N PHE A 134 0.68 -5.70 8.98
CA PHE A 134 0.92 -6.18 10.35
C PHE A 134 -0.24 -7.03 10.87
N ASP A 135 -1.47 -6.87 10.37
CA ASP A 135 -2.57 -7.79 10.68
C ASP A 135 -2.20 -9.23 10.29
N THR A 136 -1.65 -9.38 9.09
CA THR A 136 -1.20 -10.68 8.58
C THR A 136 -0.04 -11.23 9.41
N ILE A 137 0.90 -10.35 9.81
CA ILE A 137 2.02 -10.72 10.69
C ILE A 137 1.49 -11.25 12.02
N PHE A 138 0.58 -10.53 12.69
CA PHE A 138 0.03 -10.95 13.96
C PHE A 138 -0.80 -12.23 13.87
N ILE A 139 -1.51 -12.44 12.76
CA ILE A 139 -2.24 -13.67 12.49
C ILE A 139 -1.28 -14.87 12.41
N ILE A 140 -0.20 -14.74 11.63
CA ILE A 140 0.80 -15.81 11.45
C ILE A 140 1.54 -16.10 12.74
N LEU A 141 2.09 -15.08 13.40
CA LEU A 141 2.83 -15.22 14.65
C LEU A 141 1.95 -15.76 15.80
N GLY A 142 0.67 -15.38 15.82
CA GLY A 142 -0.31 -15.89 16.77
C GLY A 142 -0.93 -17.24 16.39
N LYS A 143 -0.53 -17.85 15.27
CA LYS A 143 -1.11 -19.08 14.71
C LYS A 143 -2.64 -19.04 14.55
N LYS A 144 -3.20 -17.88 14.21
CA LYS A 144 -4.65 -17.67 14.07
C LYS A 144 -5.13 -18.10 12.67
N TRP A 145 -4.92 -19.36 12.31
CA TRP A 145 -5.12 -19.86 10.93
C TRP A 145 -6.51 -19.66 10.36
N LYS A 146 -7.56 -19.62 11.20
CA LYS A 146 -8.93 -19.33 10.76
C LYS A 146 -9.08 -17.92 10.17
N GLN A 147 -8.21 -16.98 10.56
CA GLN A 147 -8.20 -15.60 10.05
C GLN A 147 -7.33 -15.47 8.79
N LEU A 148 -6.32 -16.34 8.61
CA LEU A 148 -5.46 -16.34 7.43
C LEU A 148 -6.12 -17.04 6.24
N SER A 149 -7.06 -16.35 5.60
CA SER A 149 -7.73 -16.84 4.39
C SER A 149 -7.01 -16.36 3.12
N PHE A 150 -7.28 -17.03 1.98
CA PHE A 150 -6.86 -16.53 0.67
C PHE A 150 -7.33 -15.09 0.44
N LEU A 151 -8.61 -14.81 0.77
CA LEU A 151 -9.20 -13.50 0.61
C LEU A 151 -8.45 -12.43 1.41
N HIS A 152 -8.04 -12.73 2.65
CA HIS A 152 -7.24 -11.82 3.47
C HIS A 152 -5.93 -11.43 2.78
N VAL A 153 -5.13 -12.43 2.40
CA VAL A 153 -3.81 -12.19 1.78
C VAL A 153 -3.96 -11.48 0.43
N TYR A 154 -4.91 -11.93 -0.40
CA TYR A 154 -5.22 -11.30 -1.68
C TYR A 154 -5.64 -9.85 -1.53
N HIS A 155 -6.59 -9.56 -0.62
CA HIS A 155 -7.09 -8.22 -0.36
C HIS A 155 -5.96 -7.28 0.06
N HIS A 156 -5.18 -7.63 1.08
CA HIS A 156 -4.11 -6.76 1.56
C HIS A 156 -3.06 -6.49 0.46
N LEU A 157 -2.62 -7.53 -0.26
CA LEU A 157 -1.64 -7.38 -1.34
C LEU A 157 -2.16 -6.47 -2.46
N THR A 158 -3.37 -6.75 -2.96
CA THR A 158 -3.95 -6.03 -4.10
C THR A 158 -4.33 -4.60 -3.75
N ILE A 159 -4.90 -4.35 -2.56
CA ILE A 159 -5.24 -2.99 -2.13
C ILE A 159 -3.97 -2.14 -2.00
N PHE A 160 -2.88 -2.67 -1.43
CA PHE A 160 -1.59 -1.96 -1.42
C PHE A 160 -1.12 -1.62 -2.85
N ALA A 161 -1.10 -2.60 -3.76
CA ALA A 161 -0.64 -2.39 -5.14
C ALA A 161 -1.53 -1.42 -5.93
N ILE A 162 -2.85 -1.54 -5.82
CA ILE A 162 -3.82 -0.66 -6.49
C ILE A 162 -3.68 0.77 -5.98
N TYR A 163 -3.58 0.98 -4.66
CA TYR A 163 -3.45 2.33 -4.12
C TYR A 163 -2.07 2.94 -4.37
N PHE A 164 -1.01 2.13 -4.47
CA PHE A 164 0.26 2.60 -5.02
C PHE A 164 0.05 3.13 -6.44
N MET A 165 -0.58 2.37 -7.33
CA MET A 165 -0.82 2.80 -8.71
C MET A 165 -1.69 4.06 -8.76
N ASN A 166 -2.78 4.12 -7.98
CA ASN A 166 -3.63 5.31 -7.91
C ASN A 166 -2.83 6.53 -7.47
N PHE A 167 -2.05 6.43 -6.40
CA PHE A 167 -1.17 7.51 -5.98
C PHE A 167 -0.13 7.87 -7.04
N ARG A 168 0.44 6.88 -7.75
CA ARG A 168 1.52 7.06 -8.72
C ARG A 168 1.10 7.88 -9.93
N VAL A 169 -0.15 7.71 -10.40
CA VAL A 169 -0.70 8.39 -11.58
C VAL A 169 -1.76 9.46 -11.26
N ALA A 170 -1.91 9.84 -9.98
CA ALA A 170 -2.83 10.88 -9.51
C ALA A 170 -2.14 12.09 -8.85
#